data_AF-A0A535JCV7-F1
#
_entry.id   AF-A0A535JCV7-F1
#
_cell.length_a   1.000
_cell.length_b   1.000
_cell.length_c   1.000
_cell.angle_alpha   90.00
_cell.angle_beta   90.00
_cell.angle_gamma   90.00
#
_symmetry.space_group_name_H-M   'P 1'
#
loop_
_entity.id
_entity.type
_entity.pdbx_description
1 polymer ?
#
loop_
_entity_poly.entity_id
_entity_poly.type
_entity_poly.pdbx_seq_one_letter_code
_entity_poly.pdbx_strand_id
1 'polypeptide(L)'
;MSRLSSHAIRRSRAGALIAILALLVVAASAGVAAAAENPDTVAKVTGGGTVLAQPLYSTSIASFGLNARRPVDFLPGTGGPAVGRIMYDRHRNSTGRHFDVPVVLMQAFVSSTPSPNGTGGTAAIVGNCMAIGATCPTGSGSAFVEVSDISDTGSGQDSFRISFCTGAPQLPFPADCSAAEGGTLRTGNIQVRGDPGVTGEAIATSAAAGVFTTTPTFNGVEIAGGIYGIGVRTGSDSAYGDLHAEYTGISLLGLYQIISVDAWITGATVVGGTTTLTGTASLDMGDGPPPTGGLSFTGTLTSTGLSITVAGNTIPTLPKTDGFTRME
;
A
#
# COMPACT_ATOMS: atom_id res chain seq x y z
N MET A 1 66.43 16.32 35.43
CA MET A 1 66.08 14.92 35.08
C MET A 1 64.98 14.45 36.01
N SER A 2 63.91 13.95 35.42
CA SER A 2 62.53 13.86 35.91
C SER A 2 62.31 12.96 37.15
N ARG A 3 61.56 13.47 38.13
CA ARG A 3 60.75 12.68 39.07
C ARG A 3 59.43 13.43 39.32
N LEU A 4 58.33 12.91 38.81
CA LEU A 4 56.97 13.33 39.20
C LEU A 4 56.44 12.30 40.20
N SER A 5 56.10 12.82 41.39
CA SER A 5 55.64 12.10 42.56
C SER A 5 54.11 12.15 42.66
N SER A 6 53.54 10.96 42.84
CA SER A 6 52.27 10.53 43.42
C SER A 6 51.28 11.51 44.08
N HIS A 7 50.01 11.33 43.65
CA HIS A 7 48.77 11.12 44.43
C HIS A 7 48.16 12.26 45.29
N ALA A 8 46.89 12.58 45.02
CA ALA A 8 45.81 12.49 46.01
C ALA A 8 44.41 12.54 45.38
N ILE A 9 43.59 11.53 45.70
CA ILE A 9 42.14 11.44 45.51
C ILE A 9 41.44 12.02 46.75
N ARG A 10 40.37 12.82 46.57
CA ARG A 10 39.14 12.87 47.42
C ARG A 10 38.09 13.76 46.74
N ARG A 11 37.05 13.18 46.14
CA ARG A 11 35.68 12.94 46.68
C ARG A 11 34.92 14.22 47.06
N SER A 12 33.78 14.47 46.39
CA SER A 12 32.47 14.68 47.05
C SER A 12 31.31 14.98 46.07
N ARG A 13 30.36 14.03 46.02
CA ARG A 13 28.87 14.16 46.05
C ARG A 13 28.19 15.04 44.97
N ALA A 14 27.48 14.42 44.04
CA ALA A 14 26.06 14.03 44.12
C ALA A 14 25.10 15.22 43.93
N GLY A 15 24.48 15.25 42.75
CA GLY A 15 23.41 16.19 42.39
C GLY A 15 22.94 15.88 40.96
N ALA A 16 21.93 15.03 40.85
CA ALA A 16 21.23 14.77 39.61
C ALA A 16 20.44 16.02 39.18
N LEU A 17 20.44 16.34 37.89
CA LEU A 17 19.30 16.97 37.23
C LEU A 17 19.35 16.66 35.73
N ILE A 18 18.36 15.86 35.36
CA ILE A 18 17.93 15.44 34.03
C ILE A 18 17.75 16.67 33.14
N ALA A 19 18.49 16.75 32.03
CA ALA A 19 18.14 17.61 30.90
C ALA A 19 17.60 16.70 29.79
N ILE A 20 16.31 16.89 29.54
CA ILE A 20 15.44 16.09 28.69
C ILE A 20 15.87 16.18 27.23
N LEU A 21 15.91 14.99 26.65
CA LEU A 21 15.96 14.63 25.25
C LEU A 21 15.00 15.47 24.39
N ALA A 22 15.55 16.35 23.55
CA ALA A 22 14.88 16.86 22.35
C ALA A 22 15.77 16.51 21.15
N LEU A 23 15.91 15.21 20.87
CA LEU A 23 16.36 14.77 19.56
C LEU A 23 15.16 14.89 18.62
N LEU A 24 15.04 16.06 17.99
CA LEU A 24 14.30 16.19 16.74
C LEU A 24 15.01 15.25 15.74
N VAL A 25 14.45 14.06 15.53
CA VAL A 25 14.71 13.30 14.30
C VAL A 25 13.90 14.01 13.21
N VAL A 26 14.46 15.11 12.69
CA VAL A 26 14.12 15.56 11.34
C VAL A 26 14.61 14.43 10.44
N ALA A 27 13.64 13.72 9.85
CA ALA A 27 13.89 12.72 8.84
C ALA A 27 14.83 13.32 7.79
N ALA A 28 15.95 12.63 7.57
CA ALA A 28 16.76 12.85 6.38
C ALA A 28 15.97 12.35 5.16
N SER A 29 15.12 13.21 4.60
CA SER A 29 14.77 13.17 3.19
C SER A 29 15.66 14.20 2.48
N ALA A 30 16.88 13.79 2.16
CA ALA A 30 17.74 14.60 1.33
C ALA A 30 17.18 14.62 -0.11
N GLY A 31 16.72 15.78 -0.56
CA GLY A 31 16.94 16.20 -1.95
C GLY A 31 15.83 16.00 -2.97
N VAL A 32 14.57 16.25 -2.63
CA VAL A 32 13.60 16.75 -3.62
C VAL A 32 12.92 17.95 -2.97
N ALA A 33 12.96 19.12 -3.60
CA ALA A 33 12.07 20.21 -3.20
C ALA A 33 10.65 19.61 -3.19
N ALA A 34 9.97 19.62 -2.05
CA ALA A 34 8.62 19.05 -1.95
C ALA A 34 7.76 19.69 -3.03
N ALA A 35 7.49 18.94 -4.10
CA ALA A 35 6.68 19.44 -5.19
C ALA A 35 5.27 19.61 -4.64
N ALA A 36 4.67 20.78 -4.86
CA ALA A 36 3.39 21.11 -4.26
C ALA A 36 2.27 20.30 -4.93
N GLU A 37 1.62 19.45 -4.16
CA GLU A 37 0.37 18.80 -4.60
C GLU A 37 -0.70 19.84 -4.87
N ASN A 38 -1.48 19.63 -5.92
CA ASN A 38 -2.53 20.55 -6.33
C ASN A 38 -3.85 19.79 -6.55
N PRO A 39 -4.98 20.26 -5.98
CA PRO A 39 -6.31 19.69 -6.24
C PRO A 39 -6.73 19.76 -7.72
N ASP A 40 -6.09 20.62 -8.51
CA ASP A 40 -6.38 20.79 -9.93
C ASP A 40 -5.56 19.89 -10.85
N THR A 41 -4.58 19.18 -10.31
CA THR A 41 -3.77 18.23 -11.08
C THR A 41 -4.66 17.09 -11.59
N VAL A 42 -4.68 16.91 -12.90
CA VAL A 42 -5.23 15.71 -13.53
C VAL A 42 -4.33 14.54 -13.17
N ALA A 43 -4.88 13.58 -12.44
CA ALA A 43 -4.13 12.42 -12.01
C ALA A 43 -5.00 11.18 -11.85
N LYS A 44 -4.32 10.04 -11.90
CA LYS A 44 -4.80 8.74 -11.44
C LYS A 44 -3.75 8.12 -10.54
N VAL A 45 -4.23 7.46 -9.50
CA VAL A 45 -3.41 6.77 -8.53
C VAL A 45 -3.95 5.36 -8.41
N THR A 46 -3.08 4.38 -8.66
CA THR A 46 -3.35 2.97 -8.37
C THR A 46 -2.27 2.44 -7.45
N GLY A 47 -2.57 1.40 -6.68
CA GLY A 47 -1.54 0.71 -5.91
C GLY A 47 -2.09 -0.48 -5.15
N GLY A 48 -1.24 -1.46 -4.94
CA GLY A 48 -1.55 -2.67 -4.18
C GLY A 48 -0.28 -3.17 -3.54
N GLY A 49 -0.33 -3.53 -2.27
CA GLY A 49 0.89 -3.85 -1.54
C GLY A 49 0.68 -4.10 -0.06
N THR A 50 1.79 -4.06 0.67
CA THR A 50 1.77 -4.13 2.14
C THR A 50 2.68 -3.10 2.78
N VAL A 51 2.31 -2.69 4.00
CA VAL A 51 3.08 -1.81 4.88
C VAL A 51 3.07 -2.34 6.30
N LEU A 52 3.92 -1.80 7.16
CA LEU A 52 3.75 -1.94 8.61
C LEU A 52 2.69 -0.95 9.10
N ALA A 53 1.79 -1.40 9.98
CA ALA A 53 0.79 -0.55 10.64
C ALA A 53 1.40 0.27 11.80
N GLN A 54 2.61 0.77 11.60
CA GLN A 54 3.35 1.63 12.53
C GLN A 54 2.85 3.09 12.45
N PRO A 55 3.00 3.90 13.51
CA PRO A 55 3.67 3.57 14.77
C PRO A 55 2.78 2.79 15.74
N LEU A 56 1.46 2.80 15.56
CA LEU A 56 0.51 2.27 16.54
C LEU A 56 0.65 0.75 16.73
N TYR A 57 0.94 0.02 15.66
CA TYR A 57 1.14 -1.43 15.63
C TYR A 57 2.42 -1.79 14.89
N SER A 58 3.57 -1.41 15.45
CA SER A 58 4.90 -1.46 14.82
C SER A 58 5.32 -2.80 14.19
N THR A 59 4.79 -3.93 14.66
CA THR A 59 5.11 -5.27 14.12
C THR A 59 4.00 -5.89 13.28
N SER A 60 2.90 -5.17 13.05
CA SER A 60 1.73 -5.71 12.35
C SER A 60 1.79 -5.32 10.89
N ILE A 61 1.65 -6.31 10.01
CA ILE A 61 1.54 -6.08 8.58
C ILE A 61 0.10 -5.66 8.27
N ALA A 62 -0.04 -4.73 7.34
CA ALA A 62 -1.32 -4.41 6.73
C ALA A 62 -1.21 -4.49 5.22
N SER A 63 -2.24 -5.05 4.58
CA SER A 63 -2.42 -4.96 3.14
C SER A 63 -3.17 -3.71 2.79
N PHE A 64 -2.90 -3.17 1.60
CA PHE A 64 -3.69 -2.08 1.05
C PHE A 64 -4.01 -2.31 -0.44
N GLY A 65 -5.11 -1.73 -0.86
CA GLY A 65 -5.49 -1.56 -2.26
C GLY A 65 -5.98 -0.15 -2.45
N LEU A 66 -5.58 0.48 -3.54
CA LEU A 66 -5.86 1.88 -3.81
C LEU A 66 -6.21 2.09 -5.28
N ASN A 67 -7.34 2.75 -5.51
CA ASN A 67 -7.68 3.37 -6.77
C ASN A 67 -8.24 4.76 -6.48
N ALA A 68 -7.66 5.79 -7.07
CA ALA A 68 -8.19 7.15 -7.07
C ALA A 68 -8.00 7.76 -8.45
N ARG A 69 -9.03 8.39 -8.99
CA ARG A 69 -8.96 9.10 -10.27
C ARG A 69 -9.83 10.32 -10.28
N ARG A 70 -9.51 11.24 -11.17
CA ARG A 70 -10.44 12.31 -11.54
C ARG A 70 -11.69 11.74 -12.23
N PRO A 71 -12.89 12.32 -11.99
CA PRO A 71 -14.05 12.10 -12.84
C PRO A 71 -13.75 12.41 -14.31
N VAL A 72 -14.54 11.85 -15.23
CA VAL A 72 -14.33 12.01 -16.69
C VAL A 72 -14.46 13.47 -17.13
N ASP A 73 -15.32 14.21 -16.46
CA ASP A 73 -15.65 15.62 -16.71
C ASP A 73 -14.92 16.57 -15.74
N PHE A 74 -13.82 16.11 -15.14
CA PHE A 74 -13.05 16.92 -14.21
C PHE A 74 -12.53 18.20 -14.87
N LEU A 75 -12.87 19.33 -14.26
CA LEU A 75 -12.35 20.64 -14.62
C LEU A 75 -11.43 21.15 -13.51
N PRO A 76 -10.20 21.62 -13.84
CA PRO A 76 -9.37 22.38 -12.92
C PRO A 76 -10.15 23.54 -12.27
N GLY A 77 -9.95 23.77 -10.97
CA GLY A 77 -10.61 24.79 -10.16
C GLY A 77 -11.86 24.31 -9.41
N THR A 78 -12.20 23.02 -9.51
CA THR A 78 -13.42 22.44 -8.91
C THR A 78 -13.24 21.90 -7.49
N GLY A 79 -12.09 22.13 -6.86
CA GLY A 79 -11.84 21.71 -5.46
C GLY A 79 -11.37 20.25 -5.32
N GLY A 80 -10.83 19.68 -6.39
CA GLY A 80 -10.21 18.35 -6.39
C GLY A 80 -11.14 17.15 -6.17
N PRO A 81 -12.38 17.10 -6.71
CA PRO A 81 -13.18 15.88 -6.68
C PRO A 81 -12.41 14.70 -7.29
N ALA A 82 -12.63 13.53 -6.70
CA ALA A 82 -12.05 12.27 -7.13
C ALA A 82 -13.05 11.14 -6.88
N VAL A 83 -12.86 10.04 -7.60
CA VAL A 83 -13.63 8.80 -7.45
C VAL A 83 -12.68 7.62 -7.37
N GLY A 84 -13.14 6.53 -6.77
CA GLY A 84 -12.37 5.32 -6.60
C GLY A 84 -12.61 4.70 -5.23
N ARG A 85 -11.65 3.91 -4.75
CA ARG A 85 -11.78 3.18 -3.51
C ARG A 85 -10.43 2.99 -2.83
N ILE A 86 -10.44 3.05 -1.51
CA ILE A 86 -9.29 2.74 -0.66
C ILE A 86 -9.69 1.57 0.22
N MET A 87 -8.83 0.55 0.27
CA MET A 87 -8.92 -0.56 1.19
C MET A 87 -7.63 -0.70 1.97
N TYR A 88 -7.77 -0.98 3.27
CA TYR A 88 -6.66 -1.21 4.16
C TYR A 88 -7.08 -2.24 5.20
N ASP A 89 -6.26 -3.26 5.40
CA ASP A 89 -6.56 -4.36 6.30
C ASP A 89 -5.36 -4.68 7.18
N ARG A 90 -5.49 -4.46 8.49
CA ARG A 90 -4.44 -4.86 9.44
C ARG A 90 -4.59 -6.34 9.77
N HIS A 91 -3.52 -7.10 9.52
CA HIS A 91 -3.46 -8.54 9.78
C HIS A 91 -3.17 -8.85 11.25
N ARG A 92 -4.02 -8.31 12.12
CA ARG A 92 -4.02 -8.48 13.58
C ARG A 92 -5.44 -8.36 14.07
N ASN A 93 -5.79 -9.11 15.12
CA ASN A 93 -7.04 -8.87 15.84
C ASN A 93 -6.96 -7.54 16.63
N SER A 94 -7.45 -6.45 16.03
CA SER A 94 -7.48 -5.10 16.60
C SER A 94 -8.77 -4.38 16.19
N THR A 95 -9.19 -3.39 16.98
CA THR A 95 -10.37 -2.57 16.65
C THR A 95 -10.12 -1.71 15.42
N GLY A 96 -11.12 -1.60 14.54
CA GLY A 96 -11.01 -0.81 13.31
C GLY A 96 -9.92 -1.30 12.35
N ARG A 97 -9.59 -2.60 12.39
CA ARG A 97 -8.56 -3.21 11.52
C ARG A 97 -8.93 -3.27 10.05
N HIS A 98 -10.23 -3.28 9.77
CA HIS A 98 -10.79 -3.30 8.43
C HIS A 98 -11.17 -1.89 8.01
N PHE A 99 -10.79 -1.52 6.80
CA PHE A 99 -11.11 -0.23 6.23
C PHE A 99 -11.43 -0.37 4.73
N ASP A 100 -12.56 0.20 4.32
CA ASP A 100 -13.09 0.16 2.96
C ASP A 100 -13.96 1.40 2.72
N VAL A 101 -13.46 2.36 1.93
CA VAL A 101 -14.19 3.61 1.68
C VAL A 101 -14.11 4.06 0.23
N PRO A 102 -15.15 4.72 -0.29
CA PRO A 102 -15.06 5.42 -1.55
C PRO A 102 -14.15 6.65 -1.42
N VAL A 103 -13.36 6.91 -2.45
CA VAL A 103 -12.60 8.15 -2.62
C VAL A 103 -13.55 9.26 -3.04
N VAL A 104 -13.35 10.46 -2.48
CA VAL A 104 -14.17 11.64 -2.81
C VAL A 104 -13.34 12.87 -3.19
N LEU A 105 -12.11 12.99 -2.69
CA LEU A 105 -11.22 14.10 -3.00
C LEU A 105 -9.80 13.60 -3.25
N MET A 106 -9.05 14.34 -4.06
CA MET A 106 -7.63 14.10 -4.29
C MET A 106 -6.92 15.41 -4.64
N GLN A 107 -5.69 15.54 -4.18
CA GLN A 107 -4.70 16.46 -4.72
C GLN A 107 -3.46 15.65 -5.09
N ALA A 108 -2.77 16.05 -6.15
CA ALA A 108 -1.65 15.28 -6.66
C ALA A 108 -0.57 16.18 -7.23
N PHE A 109 0.63 15.63 -7.27
CA PHE A 109 1.74 16.10 -8.07
C PHE A 109 2.17 14.93 -8.97
N VAL A 110 2.29 15.17 -10.27
CA VAL A 110 2.79 14.18 -11.23
C VAL A 110 4.20 14.60 -11.64
N SER A 111 5.15 13.67 -11.56
CA SER A 111 6.55 13.95 -11.89
C SER A 111 6.71 14.36 -13.35
N SER A 112 7.47 15.43 -13.62
CA SER A 112 7.91 15.81 -14.97
C SER A 112 9.04 14.94 -15.50
N THR A 113 9.67 14.16 -14.61
CA THR A 113 10.66 13.15 -14.93
C THR A 113 10.16 11.83 -14.35
N PRO A 114 9.10 11.26 -14.94
CA PRO A 114 8.57 10.00 -14.47
C PRO A 114 9.64 8.91 -14.60
N SER A 115 9.48 7.87 -13.81
CA SER A 115 10.26 6.65 -13.94
C SER A 115 9.99 5.97 -15.30
N PRO A 116 10.81 4.98 -15.71
CA PRO A 116 10.74 4.40 -17.07
C PRO A 116 9.36 3.89 -17.51
N ASN A 117 8.51 3.46 -16.58
CA ASN A 117 7.12 3.01 -16.82
C ASN A 117 6.09 4.16 -16.98
N GLY A 118 6.54 5.41 -16.94
CA GLY A 118 5.71 6.61 -17.07
C GLY A 118 4.91 6.96 -15.80
N THR A 119 5.33 6.52 -14.62
CA THR A 119 4.73 6.86 -13.32
C THR A 119 5.65 7.73 -12.49
N GLY A 120 5.13 8.29 -11.40
CA GLY A 120 5.92 9.06 -10.44
C GLY A 120 5.19 10.29 -9.93
N GLY A 121 5.46 10.63 -8.68
CA GLY A 121 4.89 11.80 -8.01
C GLY A 121 4.31 11.45 -6.65
N THR A 122 3.42 12.32 -6.16
CA THR A 122 2.76 12.14 -4.86
C THR A 122 1.28 12.45 -4.98
N ALA A 123 0.49 11.88 -4.07
CA ALA A 123 -0.91 12.27 -3.95
C ALA A 123 -1.40 12.16 -2.50
N ALA A 124 -2.28 13.09 -2.15
CA ALA A 124 -3.13 13.01 -0.99
C ALA A 124 -4.57 12.72 -1.43
N ILE A 125 -5.15 11.66 -0.86
CA ILE A 125 -6.42 11.09 -1.27
C ILE A 125 -7.33 11.01 -0.05
N VAL A 126 -8.56 11.49 -0.18
CA VAL A 126 -9.53 11.52 0.92
C VAL A 126 -10.67 10.56 0.65
N GLY A 127 -10.87 9.65 1.58
CA GLY A 127 -11.99 8.71 1.62
C GLY A 127 -13.11 9.17 2.54
N ASN A 128 -14.35 8.83 2.19
CA ASN A 128 -15.54 9.18 2.97
C ASN A 128 -16.00 8.02 3.87
N CYS A 129 -15.76 8.13 5.17
CA CYS A 129 -16.19 7.14 6.16
C CYS A 129 -17.70 7.19 6.46
N MET A 130 -18.39 8.26 6.07
CA MET A 130 -19.83 8.43 6.27
C MET A 130 -20.66 7.88 5.09
N ALA A 131 -20.00 7.42 4.02
CA ALA A 131 -20.69 6.86 2.87
C ALA A 131 -21.40 5.53 3.21
N ILE A 132 -22.52 5.25 2.55
CA ILE A 132 -23.23 3.99 2.72
C ILE A 132 -22.32 2.83 2.28
N GLY A 133 -22.20 1.80 3.13
CA GLY A 133 -21.34 0.64 2.88
C GLY A 133 -19.85 0.89 3.13
N ALA A 134 -19.46 2.08 3.63
CA ALA A 134 -18.12 2.34 4.11
C ALA A 134 -17.84 1.58 5.42
N THR A 135 -16.60 1.14 5.60
CA THR A 135 -16.08 0.61 6.86
C THR A 135 -14.89 1.43 7.31
N CYS A 136 -14.96 2.00 8.51
CA CYS A 136 -13.89 2.77 9.13
C CYS A 136 -13.77 2.46 10.63
N PRO A 137 -12.64 2.82 11.26
CA PRO A 137 -12.57 2.91 12.72
C PRO A 137 -13.71 3.78 13.28
N THR A 138 -14.21 3.40 14.45
CA THR A 138 -15.30 4.13 15.11
C THR A 138 -14.89 5.57 15.41
N GLY A 139 -15.77 6.52 15.09
CA GLY A 139 -15.53 7.95 15.31
C GLY A 139 -14.85 8.66 14.14
N SER A 140 -14.47 7.96 13.07
CA SER A 140 -13.90 8.56 11.86
C SER A 140 -14.99 9.07 10.92
N GLY A 141 -14.92 10.34 10.54
CA GLY A 141 -15.74 10.96 9.49
C GLY A 141 -15.09 10.88 8.11
N SER A 142 -13.76 10.76 8.06
CA SER A 142 -12.98 10.61 6.84
C SER A 142 -11.67 9.87 7.09
N ALA A 143 -11.01 9.51 6.01
CA ALA A 143 -9.65 8.99 6.03
C ALA A 143 -8.81 9.71 4.98
N PHE A 144 -7.55 9.93 5.32
CA PHE A 144 -6.60 10.61 4.48
C PHE A 144 -5.44 9.69 4.19
N VAL A 145 -5.14 9.49 2.91
CA VAL A 145 -4.06 8.66 2.44
C VAL A 145 -3.04 9.52 1.72
N GLU A 146 -1.79 9.40 2.13
CA GLU A 146 -0.64 9.96 1.41
C GLU A 146 0.08 8.83 0.69
N VAL A 147 0.41 9.08 -0.57
CA VAL A 147 1.25 8.19 -1.35
C VAL A 147 2.40 8.91 -2.01
N SER A 148 3.50 8.19 -2.19
CA SER A 148 4.63 8.62 -3.01
C SER A 148 5.04 7.47 -3.91
N ASP A 149 5.17 7.77 -5.20
CA ASP A 149 5.66 6.90 -6.26
C ASP A 149 7.03 7.45 -6.70
N ILE A 150 8.08 6.74 -6.32
CA ILE A 150 9.48 7.12 -6.53
C ILE A 150 10.16 6.13 -7.48
N SER A 151 9.73 4.87 -7.50
CA SER A 151 10.41 3.79 -8.23
C SER A 151 9.44 2.73 -8.73
N ASP A 152 9.64 2.26 -9.97
CA ASP A 152 8.83 1.22 -10.64
C ASP A 152 8.73 -0.11 -9.86
N THR A 153 9.69 -0.35 -8.98
CA THR A 153 9.72 -1.55 -8.15
C THR A 153 8.85 -1.43 -6.90
N GLY A 154 8.51 -0.21 -6.47
CA GLY A 154 7.69 0.11 -5.31
C GLY A 154 8.30 -0.25 -3.95
N SER A 155 8.54 -1.53 -3.71
CA SER A 155 9.08 -2.07 -2.46
C SER A 155 10.35 -1.34 -2.01
N GLY A 156 10.34 -0.90 -0.75
CA GLY A 156 11.46 -0.20 -0.12
C GLY A 156 11.66 1.25 -0.58
N GLN A 157 10.88 1.75 -1.54
CA GLN A 157 11.06 3.08 -2.14
C GLN A 157 9.78 3.93 -2.05
N ASP A 158 8.68 3.40 -2.57
CA ASP A 158 7.37 4.04 -2.52
C ASP A 158 6.83 4.07 -1.10
N SER A 159 5.81 4.90 -0.86
CA SER A 159 5.18 4.96 0.45
C SER A 159 3.67 5.06 0.39
N PHE A 160 3.02 4.42 1.36
CA PHE A 160 1.60 4.52 1.65
C PHE A 160 1.43 4.84 3.12
N ARG A 161 0.71 5.92 3.42
CA ARG A 161 0.38 6.31 4.80
C ARG A 161 -1.11 6.61 4.89
N ILE A 162 -1.76 6.20 5.97
CA ILE A 162 -3.19 6.41 6.19
C ILE A 162 -3.44 7.01 7.58
N SER A 163 -4.20 8.09 7.63
CA SER A 163 -4.68 8.72 8.86
C SER A 163 -6.20 8.71 8.90
N PHE A 164 -6.78 8.58 10.09
CA PHE A 164 -8.23 8.60 10.27
C PHE A 164 -8.64 9.89 10.98
N CYS A 165 -9.61 10.62 10.42
CA CYS A 165 -9.97 11.96 10.88
C CYS A 165 -11.44 11.99 11.33
N THR A 166 -11.74 12.79 12.35
CA THR A 166 -13.10 12.84 12.91
C THR A 166 -14.07 13.67 12.06
N GLY A 167 -13.56 14.64 11.30
CA GLY A 167 -14.31 15.53 10.45
C GLY A 167 -14.69 14.93 9.09
N ALA A 168 -15.54 15.69 8.39
CA ALA A 168 -15.93 15.37 7.02
C ALA A 168 -14.72 15.42 6.05
N PRO A 169 -14.80 14.72 4.90
CA PRO A 169 -13.78 14.78 3.87
C PRO A 169 -13.48 16.21 3.42
N GLN A 170 -12.21 16.61 3.46
CA GLN A 170 -11.75 17.94 3.06
C GLN A 170 -10.29 17.91 2.60
N LEU A 171 -9.90 18.90 1.80
CA LEU A 171 -8.53 19.21 1.42
C LEU A 171 -8.22 20.68 1.78
N PRO A 172 -6.97 21.03 2.15
CA PRO A 172 -5.82 20.14 2.37
C PRO A 172 -5.95 19.33 3.67
N PHE A 173 -4.90 18.55 4.03
CA PHE A 173 -4.89 17.63 5.18
C PHE A 173 -5.56 18.20 6.45
N PRO A 174 -6.59 17.53 7.01
CA PRO A 174 -7.26 18.00 8.22
C PRO A 174 -6.36 17.95 9.46
N ALA A 175 -6.54 18.88 10.39
CA ALA A 175 -5.76 18.91 11.65
C ALA A 175 -6.23 17.88 12.70
N ASP A 176 -7.42 17.30 12.52
CA ASP A 176 -8.08 16.42 13.48
C ASP A 176 -7.91 14.92 13.15
N CYS A 177 -6.80 14.58 12.50
CA CYS A 177 -6.47 13.22 12.12
C CYS A 177 -5.60 12.52 13.19
N SER A 178 -5.77 11.20 13.29
CA SER A 178 -4.87 10.34 14.04
C SER A 178 -3.44 10.42 13.48
N ALA A 179 -2.46 9.94 14.26
CA ALA A 179 -1.15 9.65 13.69
C ALA A 179 -1.30 8.67 12.51
N ALA A 180 -0.54 8.93 11.44
CA ALA A 180 -0.58 8.11 10.24
C ALA A 180 -0.05 6.70 10.52
N GLU A 181 -0.80 5.69 10.10
CA GLU A 181 -0.33 4.32 9.97
C GLU A 181 0.37 4.13 8.61
N GLY A 182 1.39 3.28 8.52
CA GLY A 182 2.08 2.96 7.26
C GLY A 182 3.50 3.52 7.17
N GLY A 183 3.93 3.80 5.94
CA GLY A 183 5.28 4.27 5.65
C GLY A 183 5.75 3.75 4.29
N THR A 184 7.06 3.51 4.18
CA THR A 184 7.65 2.88 3.00
C THR A 184 7.02 1.50 2.78
N LEU A 185 6.75 1.17 1.53
CA LEU A 185 6.18 -0.12 1.15
C LEU A 185 7.12 -1.26 1.55
N ARG A 186 6.57 -2.28 2.18
CA ARG A 186 7.28 -3.55 2.35
C ARG A 186 7.26 -4.32 1.03
N THR A 187 6.12 -4.33 0.36
CA THR A 187 5.90 -5.01 -0.92
C THR A 187 4.85 -4.30 -1.75
N GLY A 188 4.72 -4.69 -3.01
CA GLY A 188 3.85 -4.05 -3.97
C GLY A 188 4.40 -2.73 -4.49
N ASN A 189 3.53 -1.97 -5.15
CA ASN A 189 3.89 -0.75 -5.86
C ASN A 189 2.73 0.25 -5.89
N ILE A 190 3.07 1.52 -6.13
CA ILE A 190 2.12 2.60 -6.37
C ILE A 190 2.41 3.20 -7.75
N GLN A 191 1.37 3.65 -8.44
CA GLN A 191 1.50 4.35 -9.71
C GLN A 191 0.74 5.66 -9.63
N VAL A 192 1.46 6.77 -9.73
CA VAL A 192 0.88 8.11 -9.93
C VAL A 192 1.05 8.49 -11.40
N ARG A 193 -0.06 8.72 -12.10
CA ARG A 193 -0.09 9.03 -13.54
C ARG A 193 -0.87 10.31 -13.81
N GLY A 194 -0.50 11.04 -14.86
CA GLY A 194 -1.14 12.30 -15.26
C GLY A 194 -2.27 12.17 -16.30
N ASP A 195 -2.82 10.98 -16.51
CA ASP A 195 -3.86 10.77 -17.54
C ASP A 195 -5.29 11.07 -17.02
N PRO A 196 -6.19 11.60 -17.87
CA PRO A 196 -7.56 11.98 -17.48
C PRO A 196 -8.46 10.76 -17.29
N GLY A 197 -9.49 10.90 -16.44
CA GLY A 197 -10.54 9.88 -16.29
C GLY A 197 -11.24 9.57 -17.61
N VAL A 198 -11.54 8.30 -17.86
CA VAL A 198 -12.22 7.86 -19.09
C VAL A 198 -13.59 7.23 -18.78
N THR A 199 -14.55 7.40 -19.68
CA THR A 199 -15.87 6.77 -19.58
C THR A 199 -15.75 5.25 -19.69
N GLY A 200 -16.45 4.53 -18.81
CA GLY A 200 -16.43 3.06 -18.82
C GLY A 200 -15.20 2.43 -18.17
N GLU A 201 -14.30 3.22 -17.55
CA GLU A 201 -13.29 2.67 -16.65
C GLU A 201 -13.97 2.00 -15.45
N ALA A 202 -13.63 0.74 -15.23
CA ALA A 202 -13.95 -0.03 -14.06
C ALA A 202 -12.71 -0.15 -13.18
N ILE A 203 -12.89 -0.41 -11.89
CA ILE A 203 -11.81 -0.60 -10.94
C ILE A 203 -11.98 -1.90 -10.19
N ALA A 204 -10.86 -2.48 -9.77
CA ALA A 204 -10.87 -3.51 -8.75
C ALA A 204 -9.88 -3.14 -7.65
N THR A 205 -10.36 -3.19 -6.41
CA THR A 205 -9.57 -2.84 -5.22
C THR A 205 -9.71 -3.97 -4.20
N SER A 206 -8.60 -4.35 -3.59
CA SER A 206 -8.59 -5.33 -2.51
C SER A 206 -7.49 -5.07 -1.49
N ALA A 207 -7.83 -5.31 -0.23
CA ALA A 207 -6.89 -5.50 0.87
C ALA A 207 -7.45 -6.64 1.72
N ALA A 208 -6.81 -7.80 1.68
CA ALA A 208 -7.43 -9.02 2.18
C ALA A 208 -6.42 -10.07 2.64
N ALA A 209 -6.95 -11.04 3.38
CA ALA A 209 -6.22 -12.22 3.82
C ALA A 209 -7.04 -13.50 3.64
N GLY A 210 -6.32 -14.60 3.59
CA GLY A 210 -6.84 -15.93 3.37
C GLY A 210 -6.15 -16.97 4.23
N VAL A 211 -6.92 -17.89 4.79
CA VAL A 211 -6.41 -19.13 5.37
C VAL A 211 -7.02 -20.30 4.61
N PHE A 212 -6.19 -21.26 4.22
CA PHE A 212 -6.68 -22.49 3.59
C PHE A 212 -7.27 -23.41 4.64
N THR A 213 -8.41 -24.04 4.32
CA THR A 213 -9.03 -25.07 5.17
C THR A 213 -8.41 -26.45 4.97
N THR A 214 -7.66 -26.60 3.87
CA THR A 214 -6.76 -27.73 3.58
C THR A 214 -5.32 -27.22 3.53
N THR A 215 -4.34 -28.11 3.37
CA THR A 215 -2.93 -27.71 3.21
C THR A 215 -2.52 -27.95 1.76
N PRO A 216 -2.82 -27.02 0.82
CA PRO A 216 -2.35 -27.17 -0.55
C PRO A 216 -0.82 -27.01 -0.61
N THR A 217 -0.21 -27.59 -1.63
CA THR A 217 1.23 -27.49 -1.85
C THR A 217 1.55 -26.71 -3.12
N PHE A 218 2.61 -25.91 -3.10
CA PHE A 218 3.20 -25.28 -4.28
C PHE A 218 4.70 -25.48 -4.27
N ASN A 219 5.26 -26.12 -5.31
CA ASN A 219 6.70 -26.39 -5.43
C ASN A 219 7.35 -26.99 -4.15
N GLY A 220 6.64 -27.89 -3.46
CA GLY A 220 7.12 -28.53 -2.24
C GLY A 220 6.95 -27.70 -0.95
N VAL A 221 6.26 -26.55 -1.02
CA VAL A 221 5.89 -25.75 0.16
C VAL A 221 4.43 -26.03 0.49
N GLU A 222 4.16 -26.47 1.72
CA GLU A 222 2.82 -26.58 2.28
C GLU A 222 2.32 -25.20 2.69
N ILE A 223 1.29 -24.70 2.01
CA ILE A 223 0.78 -23.34 2.21
C ILE A 223 -0.35 -23.34 3.23
N ALA A 224 -0.25 -22.47 4.24
CA ALA A 224 -1.26 -22.29 5.28
C ALA A 224 -2.26 -21.18 4.94
N GLY A 225 -1.79 -20.14 4.26
CA GLY A 225 -2.60 -18.96 3.97
C GLY A 225 -1.76 -17.83 3.39
N GLY A 226 -2.29 -16.62 3.41
CA GLY A 226 -1.64 -15.48 2.76
C GLY A 226 -2.41 -14.18 2.88
N ILE A 227 -1.80 -13.13 2.35
CA ILE A 227 -2.35 -11.77 2.29
C ILE A 227 -2.18 -11.22 0.88
N TYR A 228 -3.04 -10.31 0.46
CA TYR A 228 -2.92 -9.66 -0.84
C TYR A 228 -3.48 -8.25 -0.85
N GLY A 229 -2.90 -7.42 -1.71
CA GLY A 229 -3.26 -6.02 -1.94
C GLY A 229 -3.33 -5.77 -3.44
N ILE A 230 -4.42 -5.15 -3.90
CA ILE A 230 -4.68 -4.92 -5.33
C ILE A 230 -5.27 -3.53 -5.51
N GLY A 231 -4.71 -2.79 -6.45
CA GLY A 231 -5.32 -1.58 -7.00
C GLY A 231 -5.13 -1.59 -8.51
N VAL A 232 -6.22 -1.85 -9.24
CA VAL A 232 -6.22 -1.86 -10.71
C VAL A 232 -7.41 -1.10 -11.26
N ARG A 233 -7.19 -0.49 -12.42
CA ARG A 233 -8.23 0.08 -13.27
C ARG A 233 -8.21 -0.54 -14.66
N THR A 234 -9.38 -0.64 -15.25
CA THR A 234 -9.54 -0.84 -16.69
C THR A 234 -9.61 0.51 -17.38
N GLY A 235 -9.23 0.55 -18.65
CA GLY A 235 -9.41 1.70 -19.52
C GLY A 235 -9.60 1.25 -20.96
N SER A 236 -10.24 2.09 -21.78
CA SER A 236 -10.45 1.80 -23.20
C SER A 236 -9.14 1.68 -23.98
N ASP A 237 -8.11 2.38 -23.52
CA ASP A 237 -6.84 2.53 -24.22
C ASP A 237 -5.71 1.79 -23.50
N SER A 238 -5.88 1.45 -22.22
CA SER A 238 -4.90 0.74 -21.37
C SER A 238 -5.47 0.42 -19.98
N ALA A 239 -5.01 -0.69 -19.39
CA ALA A 239 -5.26 -1.03 -18.00
C ALA A 239 -3.94 -0.92 -17.22
N TYR A 240 -4.03 -0.42 -15.99
CA TYR A 240 -2.89 -0.25 -15.11
C TYR A 240 -3.25 -0.62 -13.69
N GLY A 241 -2.28 -1.16 -12.99
CA GLY A 241 -2.40 -1.43 -11.57
C GLY A 241 -1.27 -2.30 -11.08
N ASP A 242 -1.35 -2.56 -9.79
CA ASP A 242 -0.35 -3.34 -9.07
C ASP A 242 -1.09 -4.36 -8.22
N LEU A 243 -0.50 -5.54 -8.16
CA LEU A 243 -0.94 -6.61 -7.30
C LEU A 243 0.25 -7.11 -6.51
N HIS A 244 0.05 -7.27 -5.22
CA HIS A 244 0.93 -8.03 -4.37
C HIS A 244 0.16 -9.16 -3.72
N ALA A 245 0.77 -10.34 -3.67
CA ALA A 245 0.30 -11.45 -2.87
C ALA A 245 1.46 -12.13 -2.15
N GLU A 246 1.20 -12.56 -0.92
CA GLU A 246 2.12 -13.32 -0.11
C GLU A 246 1.46 -14.57 0.43
N TYR A 247 2.15 -15.68 0.29
CA TYR A 247 1.73 -16.98 0.79
C TYR A 247 2.71 -17.41 1.87
N THR A 248 2.17 -17.81 3.01
CA THR A 248 2.94 -18.32 4.14
C THR A 248 2.82 -19.83 4.18
N GLY A 249 3.95 -20.50 4.36
CA GLY A 249 4.01 -21.95 4.33
C GLY A 249 5.23 -22.53 5.02
N ILE A 250 5.33 -23.86 4.94
CA ILE A 250 6.42 -24.65 5.50
C ILE A 250 6.99 -25.53 4.37
N SER A 251 8.32 -25.49 4.20
CA SER A 251 9.00 -26.34 3.21
C SER A 251 9.05 -27.81 3.68
N LEU A 252 9.40 -28.72 2.76
CA LEU A 252 9.64 -30.14 3.11
C LEU A 252 10.68 -30.35 4.23
N LEU A 253 11.54 -29.37 4.49
CA LEU A 253 12.54 -29.41 5.56
C LEU A 253 12.02 -28.83 6.89
N GLY A 254 10.75 -28.44 6.96
CA GLY A 254 10.15 -27.83 8.14
C GLY A 254 10.50 -26.37 8.34
N LEU A 255 11.02 -25.68 7.32
CA LEU A 255 11.40 -24.27 7.40
C LEU A 255 10.23 -23.37 7.02
N TYR A 256 10.02 -22.30 7.79
CA TYR A 256 9.06 -21.25 7.45
C TYR A 256 9.49 -20.56 6.15
N GLN A 257 8.54 -20.39 5.23
CA GLN A 257 8.78 -19.86 3.91
C GLN A 257 7.67 -18.89 3.51
N ILE A 258 8.05 -17.77 2.89
CA ILE A 258 7.14 -16.79 2.31
C ILE A 258 7.35 -16.83 0.80
N ILE A 259 6.30 -17.16 0.06
CA ILE A 259 6.28 -17.04 -1.39
C ILE A 259 5.60 -15.71 -1.71
N SER A 260 6.27 -14.81 -2.42
CA SER A 260 5.70 -13.52 -2.81
C SER A 260 5.55 -13.38 -4.32
N VAL A 261 4.49 -12.70 -4.72
CA VAL A 261 4.22 -12.30 -6.10
C VAL A 261 3.98 -10.81 -6.10
N ASP A 262 4.83 -10.08 -6.83
CA ASP A 262 4.63 -8.67 -7.14
C ASP A 262 4.38 -8.56 -8.64
N ALA A 263 3.16 -8.21 -9.01
CA ALA A 263 2.70 -8.17 -10.39
C ALA A 263 2.39 -6.75 -10.84
N TRP A 264 2.93 -6.42 -12.01
CA TRP A 264 2.67 -5.21 -12.76
C TRP A 264 1.58 -5.50 -13.78
N ILE A 265 0.41 -4.87 -13.62
CA ILE A 265 -0.76 -5.13 -14.45
C ILE A 265 -0.77 -4.20 -15.66
N THR A 266 -0.86 -4.78 -16.85
CA THR A 266 -0.99 -4.05 -18.13
C THR A 266 -2.29 -4.37 -18.87
N GLY A 267 -3.04 -5.37 -18.40
CA GLY A 267 -4.34 -5.74 -18.93
C GLY A 267 -5.30 -6.11 -17.79
N ALA A 268 -6.52 -5.58 -17.84
CA ALA A 268 -7.56 -5.92 -16.87
C ALA A 268 -8.94 -5.85 -17.51
N THR A 269 -9.80 -6.79 -17.14
CA THR A 269 -11.20 -6.85 -17.57
C THR A 269 -12.07 -7.13 -16.36
N VAL A 270 -13.05 -6.26 -16.09
CA VAL A 270 -14.02 -6.41 -14.99
C VAL A 270 -15.38 -6.77 -15.59
N VAL A 271 -15.85 -7.99 -15.34
CA VAL A 271 -17.15 -8.48 -15.83
C VAL A 271 -17.81 -9.34 -14.76
N GLY A 272 -19.08 -9.06 -14.44
CA GLY A 272 -19.90 -9.94 -13.59
C GLY A 272 -19.33 -10.20 -12.20
N GLY A 273 -18.65 -9.22 -11.59
CA GLY A 273 -18.02 -9.39 -10.27
C GLY A 273 -16.76 -10.26 -10.29
N THR A 274 -16.14 -10.41 -11.46
CA THR A 274 -14.82 -11.04 -11.64
C THR A 274 -13.91 -10.07 -12.36
N THR A 275 -12.67 -9.98 -11.90
CA THR A 275 -11.61 -9.23 -12.59
C THR A 275 -10.54 -10.19 -13.08
N THR A 276 -10.34 -10.23 -14.39
CA THR A 276 -9.22 -10.93 -15.01
C THR A 276 -8.07 -9.96 -15.20
N LEU A 277 -6.87 -10.36 -14.80
CA LEU A 277 -5.65 -9.54 -14.82
C LEU A 277 -4.60 -10.20 -15.70
N THR A 278 -3.83 -9.40 -16.43
CA THR A 278 -2.66 -9.83 -17.20
C THR A 278 -1.54 -8.82 -17.07
N GLY A 279 -0.30 -9.29 -17.17
CA GLY A 279 0.88 -8.44 -17.11
C GLY A 279 2.15 -9.24 -16.92
N THR A 280 3.08 -8.66 -16.17
CA THR A 280 4.32 -9.31 -15.75
C THR A 280 4.37 -9.41 -14.23
N ALA A 281 5.14 -10.35 -13.71
CA ALA A 281 5.38 -10.48 -12.27
C ALA A 281 6.82 -10.83 -11.96
N SER A 282 7.18 -10.56 -10.71
CA SER A 282 8.26 -11.26 -10.03
C SER A 282 7.68 -12.34 -9.12
N LEU A 283 8.38 -13.48 -9.05
CA LEU A 283 8.09 -14.57 -8.12
C LEU A 283 9.31 -14.78 -7.24
N ASP A 284 9.12 -14.64 -5.94
CA ASP A 284 10.08 -15.04 -4.92
C ASP A 284 9.53 -16.30 -4.22
N MET A 285 10.35 -17.35 -4.17
CA MET A 285 10.01 -18.57 -3.47
C MET A 285 10.40 -18.51 -1.98
N GLY A 286 11.15 -17.50 -1.54
CA GLY A 286 11.60 -17.35 -0.16
C GLY A 286 12.66 -18.38 0.25
N ASP A 287 13.33 -19.02 -0.71
CA ASP A 287 14.39 -20.02 -0.51
C ASP A 287 15.81 -19.44 -0.59
N GLY A 288 15.95 -18.12 -0.78
CA GLY A 288 17.23 -17.39 -0.73
C GLY A 288 17.79 -16.86 -2.06
N PRO A 289 17.55 -17.47 -3.23
CA PRO A 289 17.77 -16.83 -4.53
C PRO A 289 16.99 -15.51 -4.67
N PRO A 290 17.49 -14.56 -5.48
CA PRO A 290 16.74 -13.34 -5.75
C PRO A 290 15.43 -13.64 -6.50
N PRO A 291 14.38 -12.81 -6.33
CA PRO A 291 13.13 -12.96 -7.06
C PRO A 291 13.35 -13.00 -8.57
N THR A 292 12.68 -13.93 -9.25
CA THR A 292 12.74 -14.00 -10.73
C THR A 292 11.70 -13.05 -11.32
N GLY A 293 12.16 -11.95 -11.92
CA GLY A 293 11.31 -10.92 -12.55
C GLY A 293 10.99 -11.17 -14.02
N GLY A 294 10.08 -10.37 -14.57
CA GLY A 294 9.71 -10.39 -15.99
C GLY A 294 8.92 -11.62 -16.43
N LEU A 295 8.41 -12.40 -15.48
CA LEU A 295 7.60 -13.59 -15.75
C LEU A 295 6.22 -13.19 -16.25
N SER A 296 5.63 -13.99 -17.15
CA SER A 296 4.24 -13.77 -17.56
C SER A 296 3.31 -13.95 -16.36
N PHE A 297 2.33 -13.07 -16.22
CA PHE A 297 1.36 -13.08 -15.14
C PHE A 297 -0.07 -13.13 -15.68
N THR A 298 -0.88 -14.00 -15.10
CA THR A 298 -2.34 -13.90 -15.15
C THR A 298 -2.94 -14.05 -13.76
N GLY A 299 -4.01 -13.31 -13.51
CA GLY A 299 -4.72 -13.32 -12.24
C GLY A 299 -6.23 -13.33 -12.43
N THR A 300 -6.95 -13.86 -11.46
CA THR A 300 -8.41 -13.74 -11.39
C THR A 300 -8.81 -13.39 -9.96
N LEU A 301 -9.38 -12.20 -9.82
CA LEU A 301 -9.90 -11.69 -8.55
C LEU A 301 -11.42 -11.81 -8.56
N THR A 302 -11.96 -12.38 -7.48
CA THR A 302 -13.41 -12.45 -7.24
C THR A 302 -13.73 -11.94 -5.84
N SER A 303 -15.02 -11.88 -5.49
CA SER A 303 -15.44 -11.58 -4.12
C SER A 303 -15.01 -12.64 -3.09
N THR A 304 -14.57 -13.82 -3.53
CA THR A 304 -14.24 -14.97 -2.67
C THR A 304 -12.76 -15.29 -2.59
N GLY A 305 -11.90 -14.67 -3.42
CA GLY A 305 -10.46 -14.94 -3.38
C GLY A 305 -9.71 -14.47 -4.62
N LEU A 306 -8.46 -14.91 -4.69
CA LEU A 306 -7.49 -14.54 -5.73
C LEU A 306 -6.80 -15.79 -6.27
N SER A 307 -6.91 -16.02 -7.58
CA SER A 307 -6.15 -17.03 -8.31
C SER A 307 -5.00 -16.36 -9.06
N ILE A 308 -3.81 -16.94 -9.00
CA ILE A 308 -2.59 -16.41 -9.64
C ILE A 308 -1.88 -17.51 -10.44
N THR A 309 -1.43 -17.15 -11.63
CA THR A 309 -0.54 -17.97 -12.45
C THR A 309 0.66 -17.14 -12.89
N VAL A 310 1.86 -17.63 -12.60
CA VAL A 310 3.13 -17.00 -12.99
C VAL A 310 3.96 -17.97 -13.82
N ALA A 311 4.41 -17.53 -15.00
CA ALA A 311 5.15 -18.36 -15.95
C ALA A 311 4.48 -19.72 -16.26
N GLY A 312 3.13 -19.75 -16.29
CA GLY A 312 2.33 -20.95 -16.49
C GLY A 312 2.10 -21.82 -15.25
N ASN A 313 2.72 -21.49 -14.11
CA ASN A 313 2.53 -22.22 -12.85
C ASN A 313 1.42 -21.56 -12.03
N THR A 314 0.34 -22.31 -11.77
CA THR A 314 -0.78 -21.83 -10.96
C THR A 314 -0.48 -22.02 -9.48
N ILE A 315 -0.51 -20.94 -8.71
CA ILE A 315 -0.41 -20.96 -7.24
C ILE A 315 -1.80 -21.32 -6.69
N PRO A 316 -1.90 -22.11 -5.59
CA PRO A 316 -3.19 -22.38 -4.94
C PRO A 316 -4.01 -21.09 -4.72
N THR A 317 -5.28 -21.12 -5.11
CA THR A 317 -6.16 -19.95 -5.05
C THR A 317 -6.35 -19.51 -3.61
N LEU A 318 -5.84 -18.33 -3.26
CA LEU A 318 -5.94 -17.78 -1.92
C LEU A 318 -7.40 -17.39 -1.64
N PRO A 319 -8.08 -18.02 -0.67
CA PRO A 319 -9.44 -17.62 -0.33
C PRO A 319 -9.46 -16.25 0.35
N LYS A 320 -10.56 -15.53 0.26
CA LYS A 320 -10.78 -14.29 1.01
C LYS A 320 -11.55 -14.57 2.29
N THR A 321 -10.84 -14.95 3.35
CA THR A 321 -11.45 -15.20 4.66
C THR A 321 -11.49 -13.95 5.55
N ASP A 322 -10.69 -12.93 5.23
CA ASP A 322 -10.67 -11.64 5.93
C ASP A 322 -10.48 -10.46 4.95
N GLY A 323 -10.82 -9.25 5.39
CA GLY A 323 -10.70 -8.03 4.60
C GLY A 323 -11.68 -7.92 3.41
N PHE A 324 -11.34 -7.08 2.43
CA PHE A 324 -12.27 -6.62 1.40
C PHE A 324 -11.78 -6.82 -0.04
N THR A 325 -12.75 -7.02 -0.92
CA THR A 325 -12.59 -6.97 -2.38
C THR A 325 -13.82 -6.30 -2.98
N ARG A 326 -13.60 -5.35 -3.90
CA ARG A 326 -14.65 -4.64 -4.65
C ARG A 326 -14.23 -4.53 -6.10
N MET A 327 -15.22 -4.65 -6.97
CA MET A 327 -15.10 -4.52 -8.41
C MET A 327 -16.27 -3.64 -8.83
N GLU A 328 -15.95 -2.46 -9.37
CA GLU A 328 -16.89 -1.35 -9.59
C GLU A 328 -16.74 -0.78 -10.99
#